data_AF-A0A804LSJ6-F1
#
_entry.id   AF-A0A804LSJ6-F1
#
_cell.length_a   1.000
_cell.length_b   1.000
_cell.length_c   1.000
_cell.angle_alpha   90.00
_cell.angle_beta   90.00
_cell.angle_gamma   90.00
#
_symmetry.space_group_name_H-M   'P 1'
#
loop_
_entity.id
_entity.type
_entity.pdbx_description
1 polymer ?
#
loop_
_entity_poly.entity_id
_entity_poly.type
_entity_poly.pdbx_seq_one_letter_code
_entity_poly.pdbx_strand_id
1 'polypeptide(L)'
;MTMIEKTGRGVVVYLRGHEGRGIGLGHKLQAYNLQDDGRDTVEANLELGLPADSREYGIGAQILRHLGARTMRLMTNNPAKYTGLKGYGLSVLGRVPLLTPITTENRRYMETKRLKMGHVYGSRSSNHANGSGLAGAGEREEQDQNDSAGVQERTPEA
;
A
#
# COMPACT_ATOMS: atom_id res chain seq x y z
N MET A 1 2.92 -1.53 11.94
CA MET A 1 4.28 -1.33 12.51
C MET A 1 4.98 -2.63 12.92
N THR A 2 4.26 -3.65 13.40
CA THR A 2 4.81 -4.92 13.93
C THR A 2 5.88 -5.61 13.07
N MET A 3 5.79 -5.58 11.74
CA MET A 3 6.80 -6.20 10.87
C MET A 3 8.18 -5.51 10.94
N ILE A 4 8.18 -4.18 11.08
CA ILE A 4 9.41 -3.40 11.20
C ILE A 4 10.04 -3.65 12.57
N GLU A 5 9.22 -3.60 13.62
CA GLU A 5 9.62 -3.93 14.99
C GLU A 5 10.25 -5.32 15.09
N LYS A 6 9.61 -6.35 14.53
CA LYS A 6 10.15 -7.72 14.48
C LYS A 6 11.49 -7.84 13.74
N THR A 7 11.78 -6.94 12.81
CA THR A 7 13.05 -6.91 12.07
C THR A 7 14.15 -6.21 12.88
N GLY A 8 13.79 -5.45 13.93
CA GLY A 8 14.72 -4.64 14.73
C GLY A 8 15.23 -3.37 14.03
N ARG A 9 14.93 -3.21 12.74
CA ARG A 9 15.36 -2.07 11.93
C ARG A 9 14.37 -1.82 10.79
N GLY A 10 14.02 -0.56 10.60
CA GLY A 10 13.40 -0.10 9.36
C GLY A 10 12.92 1.34 9.44
N VAL A 11 12.50 1.86 8.30
CA VAL A 11 11.98 3.23 8.17
C VAL A 11 10.56 3.17 7.63
N VAL A 12 9.65 3.94 8.22
CA VAL A 12 8.36 4.27 7.62
C VAL A 12 8.41 5.73 7.19
N VAL A 13 8.21 5.97 5.90
CA VAL A 13 8.04 7.33 5.39
C VAL A 13 6.55 7.61 5.20
N TYR A 14 6.03 8.55 5.97
CA TYR A 14 4.66 9.01 5.88
C TYR A 14 4.58 10.30 5.04
N LEU A 15 4.11 10.17 3.79
CA LEU A 15 4.00 11.28 2.85
C LEU A 15 2.64 11.96 2.98
N ARG A 16 2.64 13.24 3.37
CA ARG A 16 1.41 14.06 3.39
C ARG A 16 1.01 14.47 1.97
N GLY A 17 -0.27 14.77 1.78
CA GLY A 17 -0.81 15.18 0.47
C GLY A 17 -1.04 14.04 -0.52
N HIS A 18 -0.74 12.79 -0.14
CA HIS A 18 -0.94 11.61 -0.99
C HIS A 18 -2.30 10.92 -0.78
N GLU A 19 -3.19 11.54 0.00
CA GLU A 19 -4.54 11.05 0.25
C GLU A 19 -5.31 10.87 -1.07
N GLY A 20 -6.07 9.79 -1.20
CA GLY A 20 -6.85 9.49 -2.39
C GLY A 20 -6.02 9.25 -3.66
N ARG A 21 -4.73 8.87 -3.54
CA ARG A 21 -3.75 8.88 -4.65
C ARG A 21 -3.39 10.29 -5.14
N GLY A 22 -3.32 11.24 -4.22
CA GLY A 22 -2.91 12.62 -4.50
C GLY A 22 -4.05 13.56 -4.91
N ILE A 23 -5.29 13.07 -4.97
CA ILE A 23 -6.48 13.90 -5.26
C ILE A 23 -7.04 14.59 -4.02
N GLY A 24 -6.61 14.17 -2.82
CA GLY A 24 -7.09 14.69 -1.54
C GLY A 24 -8.33 13.96 -1.00
N LEU A 25 -8.63 14.20 0.28
CA LEU A 25 -9.70 13.50 1.00
C LEU A 25 -11.10 13.80 0.44
N GLY A 26 -11.40 15.06 0.13
CA GLY A 26 -12.72 15.45 -0.39
C GLY A 26 -13.07 14.75 -1.70
N HIS A 27 -12.13 14.73 -2.65
CA HIS A 27 -12.29 14.00 -3.91
C HIS A 27 -12.32 12.48 -3.71
N LYS A 28 -11.56 11.92 -2.76
CA LYS A 28 -11.64 10.49 -2.40
C LYS A 28 -13.05 10.11 -1.96
N LEU A 29 -13.69 10.93 -1.13
CA LEU A 29 -15.07 10.71 -0.68
C LEU A 29 -16.07 10.80 -1.84
N GLN A 30 -15.92 11.77 -2.74
CA GLN A 30 -16.75 11.86 -3.95
C GLN A 30 -16.59 10.61 -4.84
N ALA A 31 -15.35 10.13 -5.01
CA ALA A 31 -15.06 8.91 -5.75
C ALA A 31 -15.65 7.66 -5.07
N TYR A 32 -15.85 7.67 -3.75
CA TYR A 32 -16.55 6.58 -3.06
C TYR A 32 -18.04 6.55 -3.37
N ASN A 33 -18.72 7.69 -3.40
CA ASN A 33 -20.13 7.74 -3.82
C ASN A 33 -20.32 7.14 -5.23
N LEU A 34 -19.40 7.46 -6.15
CA LEU A 34 -19.40 6.88 -7.50
C LEU A 34 -19.10 5.38 -7.52
N GLN A 35 -18.27 4.88 -6.60
CA GLN A 35 -17.97 3.46 -6.48
C GLN A 35 -19.14 2.66 -5.90
N ASP A 36 -19.88 3.26 -4.97
CA ASP A 36 -21.13 2.71 -4.43
C ASP A 36 -22.19 2.55 -5.54
N ASP A 37 -22.20 3.48 -6.50
CA ASP A 37 -23.03 3.40 -7.72
C ASP A 37 -22.50 2.43 -8.79
N GLY A 38 -21.40 1.72 -8.51
CA GLY A 38 -20.90 0.66 -9.39
C GLY A 38 -19.74 1.04 -10.31
N ARG A 39 -19.17 2.25 -10.25
CA ARG A 39 -17.88 2.51 -10.90
C ARG A 39 -16.75 1.83 -10.15
N ASP A 40 -15.63 1.57 -10.81
CA ASP A 40 -14.40 1.28 -10.09
C ASP A 40 -13.59 2.53 -9.79
N THR A 41 -12.51 2.36 -9.02
CA THR A 41 -11.71 3.49 -8.55
C THR A 41 -11.06 4.30 -9.67
N VAL A 42 -10.75 3.69 -10.82
CA VAL A 42 -10.17 4.42 -11.96
C VAL A 42 -11.26 5.20 -12.66
N GLU A 43 -12.39 4.57 -12.93
CA GLU A 43 -13.56 5.19 -13.58
C GLU A 43 -14.09 6.36 -12.76
N ALA A 44 -14.24 6.19 -11.45
CA ALA A 44 -14.71 7.23 -10.55
C ALA A 44 -13.82 8.47 -10.56
N ASN A 45 -12.49 8.30 -10.54
CA ASN A 45 -11.58 9.44 -10.64
C ASN A 45 -11.70 10.14 -12.00
N LEU A 46 -11.71 9.38 -13.10
CA LEU A 46 -11.79 9.94 -14.44
C LEU A 46 -13.11 10.68 -14.68
N GLU A 47 -14.23 10.18 -14.15
CA GLU A 47 -15.54 10.82 -14.24
C GLU A 47 -15.59 12.15 -13.47
N LEU A 48 -14.85 12.26 -12.37
CA LEU A 48 -14.66 13.51 -11.63
C LEU A 48 -13.65 14.47 -12.29
N GLY A 49 -13.11 14.11 -13.47
CA GLY A 49 -12.05 14.89 -14.14
C GLY A 49 -10.69 14.81 -13.43
N LEU A 50 -10.49 13.79 -12.59
CA LEU A 50 -9.29 13.58 -11.80
C LEU A 50 -8.40 12.48 -12.40
N PRO A 51 -7.08 12.58 -12.21
CA PRO A 51 -6.15 11.52 -12.59
C PRO A 51 -6.37 10.24 -11.77
N ALA A 52 -6.05 9.09 -12.37
CA ALA A 52 -6.12 7.80 -11.69
C ALA A 52 -5.11 7.68 -10.54
N ASP A 53 -3.95 8.32 -10.65
CA ASP A 53 -2.92 8.40 -9.61
C ASP A 53 -2.03 9.64 -9.86
N SER A 54 -1.85 10.48 -8.85
CA SER A 54 -1.00 11.70 -8.88
C SER A 54 0.13 11.65 -7.86
N ARG A 55 0.42 10.48 -7.27
CA ARG A 55 1.43 10.40 -6.22
C ARG A 55 2.84 10.49 -6.78
N GLU A 56 3.65 11.37 -6.17
CA GLU A 56 5.05 11.58 -6.49
C GLU A 56 5.95 11.08 -5.36
N TYR A 57 6.82 10.11 -5.62
CA TYR A 57 7.63 9.46 -4.58
C TYR A 57 8.98 10.12 -4.32
N GLY A 58 9.32 11.19 -5.06
CA GLY A 58 10.64 11.81 -5.00
C GLY A 58 11.00 12.40 -3.64
N ILE A 59 10.05 13.01 -2.95
CA ILE A 59 10.26 13.50 -1.57
C ILE A 59 10.56 12.34 -0.63
N GLY A 60 9.81 11.24 -0.73
CA GLY A 60 10.07 10.05 0.07
C GLY A 60 11.45 9.45 -0.20
N ALA A 61 11.86 9.41 -1.47
CA ALA A 61 13.18 8.94 -1.85
C ALA A 61 14.31 9.81 -1.29
N GLN A 62 14.14 11.14 -1.31
CA GLN A 62 15.11 12.08 -0.71
C GLN A 62 15.20 11.93 0.81
N ILE A 63 14.08 11.74 1.51
CA ILE A 63 14.05 11.46 2.95
C ILE A 63 14.84 10.19 3.25
N LEU A 64 14.60 9.10 2.51
CA LEU A 64 15.34 7.85 2.69
C LEU A 64 16.84 8.04 2.49
N ARG A 65 17.24 8.77 1.45
CA ARG A 65 18.64 9.09 1.19
C ARG A 65 19.26 9.92 2.32
N HIS A 66 18.53 10.90 2.84
CA HIS A 66 18.97 11.74 3.95
C HIS A 66 19.17 10.93 5.24
N LEU A 67 18.29 9.96 5.51
CA LEU A 67 18.41 9.02 6.63
C LEU A 67 19.52 7.96 6.44
N GLY A 68 20.22 7.96 5.29
CA GLY A 68 21.28 7.02 4.97
C GLY A 68 20.79 5.67 4.43
N ALA A 69 19.48 5.47 4.25
CA ALA A 69 18.93 4.26 3.68
C ALA A 69 19.19 4.24 2.16
N ARG A 70 20.20 3.49 1.72
CA ARG A 70 20.56 3.37 0.29
C ARG A 70 20.10 2.05 -0.31
N THR A 71 20.13 0.98 0.47
CA THR A 71 19.67 -0.34 0.04
C THR A 71 18.53 -0.81 0.92
N MET A 72 17.47 -1.36 0.32
CA MET A 72 16.28 -1.69 1.09
C MET A 72 15.45 -2.84 0.52
N ARG A 73 14.79 -3.61 1.39
CA ARG A 73 13.59 -4.37 0.99
C ARG A 73 12.38 -3.46 1.19
N LEU A 74 11.56 -3.34 0.15
CA LEU A 74 10.41 -2.46 0.14
C LEU A 74 9.15 -3.22 0.54
N MET A 75 8.49 -2.77 1.60
CA MET A 75 7.17 -3.27 1.98
C MET A 75 6.10 -2.69 1.04
N THR A 76 5.62 -3.47 0.07
CA THR A 76 4.63 -2.99 -0.92
C THR A 76 3.88 -4.14 -1.61
N ASN A 77 2.60 -3.90 -1.94
CA ASN A 77 1.84 -4.72 -2.88
C ASN A 77 1.79 -4.14 -4.29
N ASN A 78 2.28 -2.92 -4.49
CA ASN A 78 2.31 -2.23 -5.76
C ASN A 78 3.76 -2.22 -6.32
N PRO A 79 4.06 -3.02 -7.36
CA PRO A 79 5.36 -3.02 -8.03
C PRO A 79 5.70 -1.69 -8.72
N ALA A 80 4.73 -0.84 -9.05
CA ALA A 80 5.01 0.46 -9.66
C ALA A 80 5.77 1.41 -8.71
N LYS A 81 5.75 1.18 -7.39
CA LYS A 81 6.53 1.97 -6.43
C LYS A 81 8.04 1.84 -6.65
N TYR A 82 8.51 0.75 -7.27
CA TYR A 82 9.91 0.56 -7.62
C TYR A 82 10.37 1.61 -8.61
N THR A 83 9.55 1.87 -9.62
CA THR A 83 9.80 2.86 -10.65
C THR A 83 9.86 4.26 -10.06
N GLY A 84 8.99 4.56 -9.09
CA GLY A 84 8.97 5.85 -8.39
C GLY A 84 10.20 6.14 -7.52
N LEU A 85 10.97 5.11 -7.14
CA LEU A 85 12.22 5.25 -6.40
C LEU A 85 13.46 5.21 -7.31
N LYS A 86 13.31 4.82 -8.57
CA LYS A 86 14.40 4.78 -9.55
C LYS A 86 14.94 6.20 -9.80
N GLY A 87 16.25 6.33 -9.92
CA GLY A 87 16.92 7.61 -10.17
C GLY A 87 17.31 8.40 -8.91
N TYR A 88 16.86 8.00 -7.73
CA TYR A 88 17.18 8.70 -6.47
C TYR A 88 18.43 8.17 -5.73
N GLY A 89 19.20 7.28 -6.37
CA GLY A 89 20.36 6.62 -5.75
C GLY A 89 19.98 5.57 -4.69
N LEU A 90 18.76 5.02 -4.80
CA LEU A 90 18.23 3.97 -3.93
C LEU A 90 18.21 2.63 -4.67
N SER A 91 18.55 1.55 -3.97
CA SER A 91 18.50 0.18 -4.48
C SER A 91 17.47 -0.64 -3.71
N VAL A 92 16.49 -1.21 -4.41
CA VAL A 92 15.49 -2.10 -3.83
C VAL A 92 15.93 -3.55 -4.01
N LEU A 93 16.40 -4.19 -2.93
CA LEU A 93 16.91 -5.55 -2.91
C LEU A 93 15.81 -6.63 -2.97
N GLY A 94 14.56 -6.25 -2.73
CA GLY A 94 13.44 -7.18 -2.78
C GLY A 94 12.13 -6.60 -2.27
N ARG A 95 11.05 -7.34 -2.44
CA ARG A 95 9.73 -7.02 -1.91
C ARG A 95 9.50 -7.69 -0.57
N VAL A 96 8.77 -7.02 0.31
CA VAL A 96 8.07 -7.66 1.42
C VAL A 96 6.57 -7.42 1.19
N PRO A 97 5.75 -8.46 1.00
CA PRO A 97 4.32 -8.27 0.79
C PRO A 97 3.67 -7.70 2.05
N LEU A 98 2.70 -6.81 1.87
CA LEU A 98 1.81 -6.36 2.94
C LEU A 98 0.58 -7.26 2.92
N LEU A 99 0.47 -8.17 3.90
CA LEU A 99 -0.63 -9.14 3.93
C LEU A 99 -1.86 -8.51 4.59
N THR A 100 -2.91 -8.35 3.80
CA THR A 100 -4.25 -7.96 4.28
C THR A 100 -5.24 -9.05 3.86
N PRO A 101 -6.13 -9.50 4.76
CA PRO A 101 -7.16 -10.47 4.39
C PRO A 101 -8.07 -9.88 3.30
N ILE A 102 -8.40 -10.70 2.31
CA ILE A 102 -9.47 -10.39 1.36
C ILE A 102 -10.79 -10.77 2.03
N THR A 103 -11.61 -9.76 2.31
CA THR A 103 -12.96 -9.91 2.86
C THR A 103 -13.99 -9.73 1.75
N THR A 104 -15.27 -9.94 2.05
CA THR A 104 -16.35 -9.71 1.07
C THR A 104 -16.41 -8.23 0.66
N GLU A 105 -16.17 -7.33 1.61
CA GLU A 105 -16.28 -5.87 1.46
C GLU A 105 -15.13 -5.31 0.63
N ASN A 106 -13.91 -5.81 0.81
CA ASN A 106 -12.73 -5.29 0.11
C ASN A 106 -12.37 -6.03 -1.19
N ARG A 107 -13.04 -7.16 -1.48
CA ARG A 107 -12.71 -8.03 -2.62
C ARG A 107 -12.64 -7.26 -3.94
N ARG A 108 -13.70 -6.50 -4.24
CA ARG A 108 -13.82 -5.72 -5.48
C ARG A 108 -12.66 -4.74 -5.61
N TYR A 109 -12.37 -3.99 -4.54
CA TYR A 109 -11.27 -3.04 -4.50
C TYR A 109 -9.89 -3.70 -4.72
N MET A 110 -9.65 -4.84 -4.06
CA MET A 110 -8.42 -5.61 -4.19
C MET A 110 -8.26 -6.20 -5.60
N GLU A 111 -9.34 -6.66 -6.21
CA GLU A 111 -9.39 -7.13 -7.59
C GLU A 111 -9.13 -6.01 -8.60
N THR A 112 -9.76 -4.84 -8.43
CA THR A 112 -9.48 -3.65 -9.25
C THR A 112 -8.00 -3.27 -9.19
N LYS A 113 -7.40 -3.24 -7.99
CA LYS A 113 -5.96 -2.96 -7.82
C LYS A 113 -5.07 -4.00 -8.51
N ARG A 114 -5.44 -5.28 -8.46
CA ARG A 114 -4.70 -6.35 -9.14
C ARG A 114 -4.80 -6.21 -10.67
N LEU A 115 -6.02 -6.11 -11.19
CA LEU A 115 -6.32 -6.13 -12.61
C LEU A 115 -5.94 -4.83 -13.32
N LYS A 116 -6.28 -3.67 -12.75
CA LYS A 116 -6.05 -2.35 -13.37
C LYS A 116 -4.71 -1.71 -12.96
N MET A 117 -4.13 -2.09 -11.81
CA MET A 117 -2.92 -1.42 -11.27
C MET A 117 -1.77 -2.40 -10.97
N GLY A 118 -1.84 -3.65 -11.43
CA GLY A 118 -0.75 -4.63 -11.33
C GLY A 118 -0.34 -5.00 -9.90
N HIS A 119 -1.23 -4.85 -8.91
CA HIS A 119 -0.89 -5.21 -7.53
C HIS A 119 -0.68 -6.72 -7.38
N VAL A 120 0.34 -7.10 -6.61
CA VAL A 120 0.68 -8.49 -6.32
C VAL A 120 0.52 -8.74 -4.83
N TYR A 121 -0.43 -9.59 -4.46
CA TYR A 121 -0.64 -10.01 -3.07
C TYR A 121 0.22 -11.25 -2.77
N GLY A 122 0.71 -11.37 -1.53
CA GLY A 122 1.39 -12.58 -1.11
C GLY A 122 0.40 -13.73 -0.96
N SER A 123 0.75 -14.93 -1.43
CA SER A 123 -0.01 -16.14 -1.09
C SER A 123 0.20 -16.44 0.39
N ARG A 124 -0.88 -16.51 1.18
CA ARG A 124 -0.80 -17.19 2.49
C ARG A 124 -0.63 -18.66 2.19
N SER A 125 0.51 -19.26 2.56
CA SER A 125 0.61 -20.71 2.69
C SER A 125 -0.57 -21.18 3.54
N SER A 126 -1.47 -21.95 2.94
CA SER A 126 -2.67 -22.50 3.57
C SER A 126 -2.29 -23.60 4.57
N ASN A 127 -1.88 -23.19 5.77
CA ASN A 127 -1.85 -24.09 6.92
C ASN A 127 -3.19 -23.99 7.68
N HIS A 128 -3.93 -25.09 7.53
CA HIS A 128 -5.05 -25.63 8.31
C HIS A 128 -5.24 -25.07 9.73
N ALA A 129 -6.48 -24.66 10.04
CA ALA A 129 -7.12 -24.96 11.33
C ALA A 129 -8.65 -24.81 11.20
N ASN A 130 -9.34 -25.94 11.26
CA ASN A 130 -10.77 -26.03 11.55
C ASN A 130 -11.04 -25.39 12.92
N GLY A 131 -12.08 -24.56 13.01
CA GLY A 131 -12.53 -23.95 14.25
C GLY A 131 -13.90 -23.33 14.09
N SER A 132 -14.92 -24.12 14.38
CA SER A 132 -16.32 -23.74 14.48
C SER A 132 -16.57 -22.69 15.56
N GLY A 133 -17.43 -21.72 15.26
CA GLY A 133 -18.37 -21.18 16.25
C GLY A 133 -18.14 -19.75 16.73
N LEU A 134 -19.26 -19.02 16.68
CA LEU A 134 -19.69 -17.93 17.56
C LEU A 134 -19.51 -16.50 17.05
N ALA A 135 -20.68 -15.94 16.74
CA ALA A 135 -20.97 -14.56 16.44
C ALA A 135 -20.58 -13.61 17.60
N GLY A 136 -20.05 -12.45 17.25
CA GLY A 136 -19.81 -11.33 18.16
C GLY A 136 -19.72 -10.04 17.33
N ALA A 137 -20.50 -9.04 17.72
CA ALA A 137 -20.75 -7.79 17.00
C ALA A 137 -19.46 -7.01 16.68
N GLY A 138 -19.32 -6.60 15.42
CA GLY A 138 -18.15 -5.86 14.92
C GLY A 138 -18.23 -4.37 15.21
N GLU A 139 -17.27 -3.89 16.00
CA GLU A 139 -16.86 -2.49 16.02
C GLU A 139 -16.30 -2.12 14.64
N ARG A 140 -16.78 -0.98 14.11
CA ARG A 140 -16.45 -0.49 12.77
C ARG A 140 -15.06 0.14 12.80
N GLU A 141 -14.03 -0.61 12.39
CA GLU A 141 -12.71 -0.05 12.09
C GLU A 141 -12.56 0.17 10.58
N GLU A 142 -12.66 1.43 10.19
CA GLU A 142 -12.43 1.94 8.84
C GLU A 142 -10.93 1.80 8.50
N GLN A 143 -10.58 0.78 7.72
CA GLN A 143 -9.20 0.51 7.32
C GLN A 143 -8.72 1.52 6.27
N ASP A 144 -8.25 2.66 6.73
CA ASP A 144 -7.48 3.60 5.92
C ASP A 144 -6.10 3.01 5.65
N GLN A 145 -5.98 2.29 4.53
CA GLN A 145 -4.72 1.68 4.10
C GLN A 145 -3.79 2.74 3.54
N ASN A 146 -3.13 3.45 4.47
CA ASN A 146 -1.96 4.26 4.18
C ASN A 146 -0.92 3.41 3.45
N ASP A 147 -0.59 3.84 2.22
CA ASP A 147 0.38 3.19 1.34
C ASP A 147 1.82 3.50 1.81
N SER A 148 2.10 3.30 3.10
CA SER A 148 3.39 3.58 3.73
C SER A 148 4.46 2.61 3.23
N ALA A 149 5.55 3.15 2.68
CA ALA A 149 6.74 2.39 2.32
C ALA A 149 7.56 2.08 3.59
N GLY A 150 7.66 0.80 3.93
CA GLY A 150 8.62 0.29 4.91
C GLY A 150 9.94 -0.08 4.22
N VAL A 151 11.07 0.33 4.78
CA VAL A 151 12.43 0.09 4.27
C VAL A 151 13.18 -0.84 5.22
N GLN A 152 13.76 -1.94 4.73
CA GLN A 152 14.64 -2.85 5.51
C GLN A 152 16.06 -2.90 4.92
N GLU A 153 17.10 -2.61 5.70
CA GLU A 153 18.50 -2.73 5.26
C GLU A 153 19.23 -3.81 6.08
N ARG A 154 19.94 -4.74 5.41
CA ARG A 154 20.87 -5.69 6.03
C ARG A 154 22.28 -5.09 5.98
N THR A 155 22.96 -4.98 7.12
CA THR A 155 24.42 -4.84 7.15
C THR A 155 25.06 -6.16 6.68
N PRO A 156 26.19 -6.11 5.95
CA PRO A 156 27.02 -7.30 5.80
C PRO A 156 27.66 -7.62 7.15
N GLU A 157 27.63 -8.89 7.56
CA GLU A 157 28.51 -9.38 8.62
C GLU A 157 29.97 -9.23 8.14
N ALA A 158 30.79 -8.63 9.00
CA ALA A 158 32.24 -8.66 8.90
C ALA A 158 32.77 -9.96 9.51
#